data_AF-A0A8H8P230-F1
#
_entry.id   AF-A0A8H8P230-F1
#
_cell.length_a   1.000
_cell.length_b   1.000
_cell.length_c   1.000
_cell.angle_alpha   90.00
_cell.angle_beta   90.00
_cell.angle_gamma   90.00
#
_symmetry.space_group_name_H-M   'P 1'
#
loop_
_entity.id
_entity.type
_entity.pdbx_description
1 polymer ?
#
loop_
_entity_poly.entity_id
_entity_poly.type
_entity_poly.pdbx_seq_one_letter_code
_entity_poly.pdbx_strand_id
1 'polypeptide(L)'
;MLVFTINVDGTYKLGLVIKERAQQLGCDYKETFPPVTQSASICLVVGIALQTSLTIYAANFTVAFLNGELKEEICMEQLEGWSALPKDQKSYLKVVQTLYGLGQAGCLWYKCLSTALADLEFVCFNSDNCVFMPRRKDTGLILIAVHVNNLTGATSNDSVWSQFCDELNAKHELKNLGRAKELLGLEITQDSQTGTASITQTRYIEELAKQYNVSHLPPLSLPLLPRQKFSKVQCPTLEEEKVKMKGVPYLALVAR
;
A
#
# COMPACT_ATOMS: atom_id res chain seq x y z
N MET A 1 -11.85 0.96 17.03
CA MET A 1 -10.61 1.57 17.57
C MET A 1 -10.29 2.79 16.73
N LEU A 2 -9.81 3.86 17.37
CA LEU A 2 -9.32 5.04 16.66
C LEU A 2 -7.82 4.93 16.40
N VAL A 3 -7.40 5.18 15.17
CA VAL A 3 -5.99 5.20 14.77
C VAL A 3 -5.62 6.63 14.39
N PHE A 4 -4.58 7.15 15.04
CA PHE A 4 -4.05 8.48 14.77
C PHE A 4 -2.82 8.37 13.88
N THR A 5 -2.78 9.16 12.82
CA THR A 5 -1.65 9.28 11.90
C THR A 5 -1.35 10.74 11.64
N ILE A 6 -0.11 11.07 11.31
CA ILE A 6 0.31 12.41 10.92
C ILE A 6 0.65 12.36 9.44
N ASN A 7 0.03 13.23 8.64
CA ASN A 7 0.30 13.35 7.22
C ASN A 7 1.66 14.02 6.98
N VAL A 8 2.19 13.91 5.77
CA VAL A 8 3.50 14.50 5.39
C VAL A 8 3.51 16.04 5.54
N ASP A 9 2.36 16.69 5.40
CA ASP A 9 2.19 18.13 5.59
C ASP A 9 2.04 18.55 7.07
N GLY A 10 2.16 17.61 8.00
CA GLY A 10 2.04 17.84 9.45
C GLY A 10 0.60 17.85 9.98
N THR A 11 -0.41 17.64 9.13
CA THR A 11 -1.80 17.56 9.59
C THR A 11 -2.11 16.23 10.30
N TYR A 12 -3.01 16.27 11.28
CA TYR A 12 -3.44 15.07 11.99
C TYR A 12 -4.61 14.40 11.27
N LYS A 13 -4.51 13.08 11.07
CA LYS A 13 -5.57 12.24 10.52
C LYS A 13 -6.02 11.23 11.57
N LEU A 14 -7.31 11.22 11.85
CA LEU A 14 -7.98 10.26 12.71
C LEU A 14 -8.80 9.29 11.87
N GLY A 15 -8.50 7.99 11.97
CA GLY A 15 -9.22 6.92 11.28
C GLY A 15 -9.99 6.04 12.25
N LEU A 16 -11.24 5.71 11.92
CA LEU A 16 -11.99 4.66 12.59
C LEU A 16 -11.63 3.30 11.97
N VAL A 17 -11.16 2.38 12.80
CA VAL A 17 -10.73 1.04 12.40
C VAL A 17 -11.44 -0.01 13.24
N ILE A 18 -11.97 -1.04 12.59
CA ILE A 18 -12.55 -2.19 13.29
C ILE A 18 -11.43 -3.04 13.87
N LYS A 19 -11.60 -3.49 15.10
CA LYS A 19 -10.66 -4.40 15.75
C LYS A 19 -11.05 -5.81 15.34
N GLU A 20 -10.30 -6.42 14.42
CA GLU A 20 -10.56 -7.74 13.79
C GLU A 20 -10.81 -8.92 14.75
N ARG A 21 -10.57 -8.75 16.06
CA ARG A 21 -10.64 -9.84 17.06
C ARG A 21 -12.03 -10.46 17.29
N ALA A 22 -13.10 -9.89 16.74
CA ALA A 22 -14.47 -10.32 17.03
C ALA A 22 -15.16 -11.11 15.90
N GLN A 23 -14.63 -11.10 14.67
CA GLN A 23 -15.27 -11.81 13.55
C GLN A 23 -14.69 -13.21 13.36
N GLN A 24 -15.54 -14.19 13.07
CA GLN A 24 -15.18 -15.57 12.78
C GLN A 24 -15.39 -15.91 11.30
N LEU A 25 -14.32 -16.35 10.63
CA LEU A 25 -14.37 -16.86 9.26
C LEU A 25 -15.30 -18.08 9.18
N GLY A 26 -16.21 -18.07 8.20
CA GLY A 26 -17.21 -19.11 7.99
C GLY A 26 -18.53 -18.86 8.72
N CYS A 27 -18.55 -18.01 9.75
CA CYS A 27 -19.74 -17.59 10.47
C CYS A 27 -20.17 -16.18 10.03
N ASP A 28 -19.28 -15.20 10.22
CA ASP A 28 -19.59 -13.78 10.03
C ASP A 28 -19.22 -13.26 8.62
N TYR A 29 -18.35 -13.99 7.92
CA TYR A 29 -17.92 -13.70 6.55
C TYR A 29 -17.30 -14.95 5.93
N LYS A 30 -17.38 -15.09 4.60
CA LYS A 30 -16.94 -16.31 3.88
C LYS A 30 -15.66 -16.12 3.07
N GLU A 31 -15.40 -14.91 2.59
CA GLU A 31 -14.22 -14.59 1.77
C GLU A 31 -13.44 -13.45 2.41
N THR A 32 -12.12 -13.61 2.52
CA THR A 32 -11.29 -12.72 3.35
C THR A 32 -10.18 -12.04 2.56
N PHE A 33 -9.65 -12.71 1.53
CA PHE A 33 -8.43 -12.26 0.87
C PHE A 33 -8.75 -11.60 -0.47
N PRO A 34 -8.58 -10.26 -0.60
CA PRO A 34 -8.41 -9.70 -1.93
C PRO A 34 -7.13 -10.27 -2.57
N PRO A 35 -7.08 -10.39 -3.91
CA PRO A 35 -5.80 -10.50 -4.55
C PRO A 35 -4.99 -9.23 -4.22
N VAL A 36 -3.76 -9.44 -3.75
CA VAL A 36 -2.82 -8.36 -3.45
C VAL A 36 -1.77 -8.37 -4.53
N THR A 37 -1.57 -7.23 -5.19
CA THR A 37 -0.50 -7.06 -6.19
C THR A 37 0.82 -7.47 -5.58
N GLN A 38 1.52 -8.39 -6.24
CA GLN A 38 2.87 -8.78 -5.86
C GLN A 38 3.86 -7.74 -6.40
N SER A 39 5.02 -7.63 -5.76
CA SER A 39 6.12 -6.82 -6.28
C SER A 39 6.47 -7.22 -7.73
N ALA A 40 6.34 -8.50 -8.06
CA ALA A 40 6.50 -9.03 -9.41
C ALA A 40 5.58 -8.36 -10.45
N SER A 41 4.31 -8.10 -10.10
CA SER A 41 3.34 -7.48 -11.00
C SER A 41 3.69 -6.01 -11.28
N ILE A 42 4.20 -5.29 -10.28
CA ILE A 42 4.69 -3.91 -10.47
C ILE A 42 5.92 -3.92 -11.34
N CYS A 43 6.88 -4.81 -11.06
CA CYS A 43 8.07 -4.99 -11.91
C CYS A 43 7.68 -5.36 -13.35
N LEU A 44 6.62 -6.15 -13.54
CA LEU A 44 6.10 -6.49 -14.87
C LEU A 44 5.57 -5.24 -15.59
N VAL A 45 4.72 -4.42 -14.94
CA VAL A 45 4.21 -3.18 -15.54
C VAL A 45 5.36 -2.23 -15.87
N VAL A 46 6.32 -2.05 -14.96
CA VAL A 46 7.52 -1.23 -15.19
C VAL A 46 8.33 -1.78 -16.37
N GLY A 47 8.58 -3.09 -16.41
CA GLY A 47 9.35 -3.73 -17.47
C GLY A 47 8.70 -3.59 -18.85
N ILE A 48 7.38 -3.81 -18.93
CA ILE A 48 6.63 -3.59 -20.17
C ILE A 48 6.68 -2.12 -20.57
N ALA A 49 6.51 -1.20 -19.61
CA ALA A 49 6.59 0.23 -19.87
C ALA A 49 7.93 0.62 -20.51
N LEU A 50 9.04 0.13 -19.97
CA LEU A 50 10.37 0.38 -20.55
C LEU A 50 10.52 -0.23 -21.94
N GLN A 51 10.10 -1.48 -22.14
CA GLN A 51 10.21 -2.18 -23.42
C GLN A 51 9.38 -1.51 -24.53
N THR A 52 8.28 -0.85 -24.17
CA THR A 52 7.34 -0.22 -25.10
C THR A 52 7.38 1.30 -25.09
N SER A 53 8.38 1.88 -24.41
CA SER A 53 8.57 3.34 -24.28
C SER A 53 7.35 4.08 -23.72
N LEU A 54 6.61 3.44 -22.81
CA LEU A 54 5.51 4.06 -22.08
C LEU A 54 6.01 4.78 -20.83
N THR A 55 5.28 5.81 -20.42
CA THR A 55 5.51 6.52 -19.16
C THR A 55 4.78 5.82 -18.02
N ILE A 56 5.41 5.74 -16.85
CA ILE A 56 4.83 5.14 -15.64
C ILE A 56 4.12 6.23 -14.82
N TYR A 57 2.92 5.93 -14.35
CA TYR A 57 2.04 6.83 -13.61
C TYR A 57 1.55 6.19 -12.32
N ALA A 58 1.09 7.03 -11.40
CA ALA A 58 0.50 6.60 -10.14
C ALA A 58 -0.79 7.35 -9.82
N ALA A 59 -1.74 6.66 -9.18
CA ALA A 59 -2.91 7.25 -8.57
C ALA A 59 -3.27 6.51 -7.28
N ASN A 60 -4.02 7.15 -6.39
CA ASN A 60 -4.39 6.59 -5.09
C ASN A 60 -5.85 6.89 -4.76
N PHE A 61 -6.59 5.89 -4.28
CA PHE A 61 -7.96 6.07 -3.80
C PHE A 61 -7.98 6.60 -2.37
N THR A 62 -8.64 7.76 -2.16
CA THR A 62 -8.68 8.45 -0.87
C THR A 62 -9.32 7.58 0.22
N VAL A 63 -10.37 6.84 -0.12
CA VAL A 63 -11.20 6.06 0.81
C VAL A 63 -11.58 4.68 0.25
N ALA A 64 -10.60 3.92 -0.26
CA ALA A 64 -10.79 2.59 -0.86
C ALA A 64 -11.77 1.69 -0.10
N PHE A 65 -11.54 1.50 1.21
CA PHE A 65 -12.35 0.59 2.02
C PHE A 65 -13.75 1.09 2.35
N LEU A 66 -14.15 2.32 2.03
CA LEU A 66 -15.54 2.78 2.25
C LEU A 66 -16.47 2.47 1.07
N ASN A 67 -15.92 2.01 -0.06
CA ASN A 67 -16.70 1.74 -1.27
C ASN A 67 -17.25 0.31 -1.35
N GLY A 68 -16.87 -0.58 -0.43
CA GLY A 68 -17.35 -1.95 -0.40
C GLY A 68 -18.77 -2.05 0.16
N GLU A 69 -19.64 -2.77 -0.54
CA GLU A 69 -21.00 -3.06 -0.09
C GLU A 69 -20.99 -4.27 0.86
N LEU A 70 -21.49 -4.08 2.08
CA LEU A 70 -21.66 -5.14 3.06
C LEU A 70 -22.93 -5.93 2.76
N LYS A 71 -22.79 -7.26 2.62
CA LYS A 71 -23.94 -8.16 2.49
C LYS A 71 -24.45 -8.62 3.84
N GLU A 72 -23.55 -8.71 4.80
CA GLU A 72 -23.84 -9.11 6.17
C GLU A 72 -24.22 -7.90 7.03
N GLU A 73 -25.13 -8.10 7.99
CA GLU A 73 -25.41 -7.08 8.99
C GLU A 73 -24.31 -7.11 10.05
N ILE A 74 -23.51 -6.05 10.11
CA ILE A 74 -22.40 -5.92 11.05
C ILE A 74 -22.68 -4.76 11.99
N CYS A 75 -22.48 -5.02 13.28
CA CYS A 75 -22.57 -4.03 14.34
C CYS A 75 -21.22 -3.90 15.03
N MET A 76 -20.84 -2.68 15.38
CA MET A 76 -19.67 -2.40 16.22
C MET A 76 -20.11 -1.82 17.55
N GLU A 77 -19.36 -2.11 18.60
CA GLU A 77 -19.54 -1.40 19.88
C GLU A 77 -19.27 0.09 19.68
N GLN A 78 -20.08 0.93 20.33
CA GLN A 78 -19.84 2.36 20.36
C GLN A 78 -18.47 2.68 20.94
N LEU A 79 -17.80 3.69 20.38
CA LEU A 79 -16.51 4.15 20.88
C LEU A 79 -16.63 4.80 22.27
N GLU A 80 -15.68 4.49 23.14
CA GLU A 80 -15.52 5.18 24.42
C GLU A 80 -15.40 6.70 24.21
N GLY A 81 -16.14 7.49 24.98
CA GLY A 81 -16.17 8.95 24.88
C GLY A 81 -17.21 9.52 23.92
N TRP A 82 -17.87 8.70 23.10
CA TRP A 82 -18.98 9.17 22.26
C TRP A 82 -20.25 9.37 23.09
N SER A 83 -20.60 10.62 23.36
CA SER A 83 -21.67 11.01 24.32
C SER A 83 -23.09 11.04 23.74
N ALA A 84 -23.31 10.51 22.52
CA ALA A 84 -24.56 10.67 21.80
C ALA A 84 -25.68 9.70 22.24
N LEU A 85 -25.35 8.69 23.04
CA LEU A 85 -26.30 7.68 23.52
C LEU A 85 -26.24 7.57 25.05
N PRO A 86 -27.33 7.15 25.71
CA PRO A 86 -27.37 7.01 27.17
C PRO A 86 -26.20 6.15 27.66
N LYS A 87 -25.46 6.64 28.65
CA LYS A 87 -24.28 5.96 29.22
C LYS A 87 -24.59 4.59 29.85
N ASP A 88 -25.88 4.31 30.04
CA ASP A 88 -26.38 3.25 30.91
C ASP A 88 -26.75 1.98 30.11
N GLN A 89 -26.63 2.01 28.77
CA GLN A 89 -26.87 0.85 27.89
C GLN A 89 -25.69 0.61 26.94
N LYS A 90 -25.31 -0.67 26.79
CA LYS A 90 -24.43 -1.08 25.70
C LYS A 90 -25.10 -0.73 24.38
N SER A 91 -24.53 0.25 23.70
CA SER A 91 -25.02 0.75 22.44
C SER A 91 -24.14 0.23 21.30
N TYR A 92 -24.79 -0.31 20.28
CA TYR A 92 -24.14 -0.83 19.09
C TYR A 92 -24.47 0.08 17.90
N LEU A 93 -23.48 0.31 17.04
CA LEU A 93 -23.63 1.06 15.80
C LEU A 93 -23.66 0.07 14.63
N LYS A 94 -24.66 0.20 13.77
CA LYS A 94 -24.68 -0.55 12.51
C LYS A 94 -23.62 0.00 11.57
N VAL A 95 -22.79 -0.88 11.03
CA VAL A 95 -21.78 -0.55 10.03
C VAL A 95 -22.44 -0.62 8.66
N VAL A 96 -22.56 0.52 7.99
CA VAL A 96 -23.32 0.66 6.72
C VAL A 96 -22.44 0.41 5.49
N GLN A 97 -21.15 0.73 5.59
CA GLN A 97 -20.15 0.52 4.55
C GLN A 97 -18.96 -0.23 5.14
N THR A 98 -18.17 -0.89 4.29
CA THR A 98 -16.95 -1.54 4.78
C THR A 98 -16.03 -0.53 5.48
N LEU A 99 -15.29 -1.01 6.48
CA LEU A 99 -14.32 -0.23 7.23
C LEU A 99 -13.00 -0.98 7.25
N TYR A 100 -11.89 -0.24 7.40
CA TYR A 100 -10.59 -0.86 7.58
C TYR A 100 -10.60 -1.73 8.84
N GLY A 101 -9.99 -2.92 8.76
CA GLY A 101 -10.01 -3.93 9.82
C GLY A 101 -11.30 -4.76 9.88
N LEU A 102 -12.17 -4.71 8.88
CA LEU A 102 -13.09 -5.82 8.63
C LEU A 102 -12.39 -6.85 7.75
N GLY A 103 -12.52 -8.13 8.12
CA GLY A 103 -11.84 -9.22 7.42
C GLY A 103 -12.19 -9.32 5.93
N GLN A 104 -13.38 -8.87 5.53
CA GLN A 104 -13.84 -8.87 4.14
C GLN A 104 -13.65 -7.53 3.40
N ALA A 105 -13.24 -6.46 4.07
CA ALA A 105 -13.22 -5.11 3.48
C ALA A 105 -12.34 -5.04 2.22
N GLY A 106 -11.17 -5.67 2.25
CA GLY A 106 -10.27 -5.71 1.10
C GLY A 106 -10.88 -6.45 -0.09
N CYS A 107 -11.50 -7.61 0.14
CA CYS A 107 -12.13 -8.40 -0.91
C CYS A 107 -13.30 -7.64 -1.56
N LEU A 108 -14.16 -7.02 -0.74
CA LEU A 108 -15.29 -6.23 -1.22
C LEU A 108 -14.84 -5.00 -2.00
N TRP A 109 -13.79 -4.31 -1.53
CA TRP A 109 -13.19 -3.21 -2.27
C TRP A 109 -12.64 -3.68 -3.62
N TYR A 110 -11.88 -4.77 -3.65
CA TYR A 110 -11.33 -5.31 -4.89
C TYR A 110 -12.44 -5.65 -5.91
N LYS A 111 -13.55 -6.26 -5.47
CA LYS A 111 -14.70 -6.57 -6.33
C LYS A 111 -15.35 -5.31 -6.88
N CYS A 112 -15.53 -4.30 -6.03
CA CYS A 112 -16.08 -3.00 -6.41
C CYS A 112 -15.20 -2.34 -7.49
N LEU A 113 -13.90 -2.24 -7.24
CA LEU A 113 -12.94 -1.67 -8.19
C LEU A 113 -12.85 -2.49 -9.49
N SER A 114 -12.84 -3.81 -9.41
CA SER A 114 -12.82 -4.68 -10.59
C SER A 114 -14.05 -4.47 -11.46
N THR A 115 -15.22 -4.26 -10.85
CA THR A 115 -16.46 -3.93 -11.57
C THR A 115 -16.36 -2.55 -12.22
N ALA A 116 -15.88 -1.56 -11.47
CA ALA A 116 -15.68 -0.21 -11.99
C ALA A 116 -14.75 -0.18 -13.20
N LEU A 117 -13.65 -0.95 -13.17
CA LEU A 117 -12.72 -1.12 -14.29
C LEU A 117 -13.35 -1.89 -15.46
N ALA A 118 -14.11 -2.95 -15.19
CA ALA A 118 -14.80 -3.73 -16.23
C ALA A 118 -15.80 -2.89 -17.02
N ASP A 119 -16.56 -2.02 -16.35
CA ASP A 119 -17.45 -1.06 -16.98
C ASP A 119 -16.72 -0.01 -17.85
N LEU A 120 -15.44 0.28 -17.55
CA LEU A 120 -14.55 1.10 -18.39
C LEU A 120 -13.89 0.25 -19.50
N GLU A 121 -14.40 -0.96 -19.71
CA GLU A 121 -13.94 -1.94 -20.69
C GLU A 121 -12.51 -2.44 -20.45
N PHE A 122 -12.04 -2.46 -19.20
CA PHE A 122 -10.82 -3.14 -18.82
C PHE A 122 -11.07 -4.63 -18.56
N VAL A 123 -10.09 -5.45 -18.92
CA VAL A 123 -10.06 -6.87 -18.65
C VAL A 123 -8.86 -7.20 -17.78
N CYS A 124 -9.08 -8.09 -16.82
CA CYS A 124 -8.05 -8.58 -15.92
C CYS A 124 -7.20 -9.66 -16.60
N PHE A 125 -5.92 -9.76 -16.23
CA PHE A 125 -5.03 -10.79 -16.74
C PHE A 125 -5.36 -12.15 -16.12
N ASN A 126 -5.39 -13.21 -16.94
CA ASN A 126 -5.61 -14.58 -16.44
C ASN A 126 -4.49 -15.06 -15.49
N SER A 127 -3.28 -14.51 -15.63
CA SER A 127 -2.12 -14.88 -14.82
C SER A 127 -1.98 -14.05 -13.54
N ASP A 128 -2.65 -12.89 -13.46
CA ASP A 128 -2.54 -11.98 -12.33
C ASP A 128 -3.82 -11.14 -12.17
N ASN A 129 -4.56 -11.42 -11.10
CA ASN A 129 -5.83 -10.77 -10.81
C ASN A 129 -5.69 -9.27 -10.46
N CYS A 130 -4.47 -8.75 -10.34
CA CYS A 130 -4.26 -7.34 -10.04
C CYS A 130 -3.83 -6.51 -11.25
N VAL A 131 -3.63 -7.13 -12.41
CA VAL A 131 -3.20 -6.44 -13.64
C VAL A 131 -4.34 -6.39 -14.64
N PHE A 132 -4.60 -5.20 -15.18
CA PHE A 132 -5.70 -4.91 -16.09
C PHE A 132 -5.20 -4.19 -17.35
N MET A 133 -5.88 -4.44 -18.47
CA MET A 133 -5.67 -3.73 -19.73
C MET A 133 -7.01 -3.39 -20.41
N PRO A 134 -7.10 -2.32 -21.19
CA PRO A 134 -8.31 -1.97 -21.91
C PRO A 134 -8.56 -2.99 -23.03
N ARG A 135 -9.83 -3.27 -23.28
CA ARG A 135 -10.30 -4.00 -24.47
C ARG A 135 -10.45 -3.06 -25.67
N ARG A 136 -10.69 -1.78 -25.39
CA ARG A 136 -10.81 -0.69 -26.36
C ARG A 136 -9.49 -0.47 -27.12
N LYS A 137 -9.57 -0.40 -28.45
CA LYS A 137 -8.39 -0.14 -29.31
C LYS A 137 -8.08 1.36 -29.44
N ASP A 138 -9.06 2.20 -29.16
CA ASP A 138 -9.05 3.66 -29.31
C ASP A 138 -8.50 4.39 -28.08
N THR A 139 -8.51 3.76 -26.89
CA THR A 139 -7.95 4.34 -25.65
C THR A 139 -6.42 4.36 -25.60
N GLY A 140 -5.73 3.83 -26.62
CA GLY A 140 -4.28 3.62 -26.58
C GLY A 140 -3.88 2.50 -25.61
N LEU A 141 -2.57 2.24 -25.51
CA LEU A 141 -2.05 1.22 -24.59
C LEU A 141 -1.97 1.80 -23.17
N ILE A 142 -2.78 1.25 -22.25
CA ILE A 142 -2.69 1.52 -20.82
C ILE A 142 -2.70 0.21 -20.03
N LEU A 143 -1.65 -0.05 -19.25
CA LEU A 143 -1.57 -1.20 -18.34
C LEU A 143 -1.71 -0.70 -16.92
N ILE A 144 -2.57 -1.34 -16.12
CA ILE A 144 -2.85 -0.94 -14.74
C ILE A 144 -2.52 -2.11 -13.82
N ALA A 145 -1.72 -1.86 -12.78
CA ALA A 145 -1.59 -2.75 -11.62
C ALA A 145 -2.26 -2.11 -10.38
N VAL A 146 -3.03 -2.91 -9.65
CA VAL A 146 -3.87 -2.47 -8.53
C VAL A 146 -3.37 -3.04 -7.20
N HIS A 147 -2.70 -2.24 -6.38
CA HIS A 147 -2.26 -2.66 -5.05
C HIS A 147 -3.10 -2.00 -3.96
N VAL A 148 -4.11 -2.71 -3.47
CA VAL A 148 -5.04 -2.24 -2.42
C VAL A 148 -5.68 -0.91 -2.83
N ASN A 149 -5.17 0.24 -2.38
CA ASN A 149 -5.66 1.58 -2.72
C ASN A 149 -4.77 2.33 -3.73
N ASN A 150 -3.66 1.76 -4.18
CA ASN A 150 -2.75 2.37 -5.14
C ASN A 150 -2.95 1.78 -6.54
N LEU A 151 -2.86 2.63 -7.55
CA LEU A 151 -2.80 2.26 -8.96
C LEU A 151 -1.43 2.63 -9.52
N THR A 152 -0.81 1.68 -10.20
CA THR A 152 0.35 1.91 -11.05
C THR A 152 -0.08 1.75 -12.50
N GLY A 153 0.09 2.80 -13.29
CA GLY A 153 -0.22 2.80 -14.72
C GLY A 153 1.01 2.85 -15.60
N ALA A 154 0.93 2.28 -16.80
CA ALA A 154 1.88 2.55 -17.87
C ALA A 154 1.10 2.93 -19.14
N THR A 155 1.33 4.12 -19.68
CA THR A 155 0.63 4.61 -20.90
C THR A 155 1.50 5.53 -21.75
N SER A 156 1.05 5.79 -22.98
CA SER A 156 1.80 6.50 -24.01
C SER A 156 1.94 8.00 -23.75
N ASN A 157 0.99 8.62 -23.04
CA ASN A 157 1.04 10.05 -22.74
C ASN A 157 0.16 10.45 -21.56
N ASP A 158 0.40 11.66 -21.05
CA ASP A 158 -0.26 12.21 -19.86
C ASP A 158 -1.78 12.38 -20.06
N SER A 159 -2.25 12.61 -21.30
CA SER A 159 -3.67 12.83 -21.60
C SER A 159 -4.48 11.56 -21.42
N VAL A 160 -3.99 10.42 -21.94
CA VAL A 160 -4.64 9.11 -21.78
C VAL A 160 -4.72 8.74 -20.31
N TRP A 161 -3.64 8.97 -19.55
CA TRP A 161 -3.64 8.73 -18.11
C TRP A 161 -4.68 9.59 -17.39
N SER A 162 -4.71 10.89 -17.69
CA SER A 162 -5.60 11.84 -17.03
C SER A 162 -7.07 11.52 -17.32
N GLN A 163 -7.40 11.21 -18.58
CA GLN A 163 -8.75 10.77 -18.96
C GLN A 163 -9.17 9.49 -18.21
N PHE A 164 -8.30 8.48 -18.14
CA PHE A 164 -8.57 7.27 -17.36
C PHE A 164 -8.82 7.59 -15.89
N CYS A 165 -7.99 8.45 -15.29
CA CYS A 165 -8.20 8.88 -13.91
C CYS A 165 -9.53 9.61 -13.73
N ASP A 166 -9.93 10.48 -14.65
CA ASP A 166 -11.20 11.22 -14.58
C ASP A 166 -12.42 10.28 -14.70
N GLU A 167 -12.37 9.33 -15.65
CA GLU A 167 -13.40 8.30 -15.82
C GLU A 167 -13.57 7.43 -14.57
N LEU A 168 -12.45 7.05 -13.93
CA LEU A 168 -12.48 6.24 -12.72
C LEU A 168 -12.86 7.06 -11.47
N ASN A 169 -12.43 8.31 -11.40
CA ASN A 169 -12.75 9.25 -10.32
C ASN A 169 -14.26 9.56 -10.28
N ALA A 170 -14.95 9.52 -11.42
CA ALA A 170 -16.41 9.65 -11.48
C ALA A 170 -17.15 8.52 -10.75
N LYS A 171 -16.49 7.38 -10.49
CA LYS A 171 -17.05 6.23 -9.77
C LYS A 171 -16.57 6.15 -8.32
N HIS A 172 -15.27 6.34 -8.12
CA HIS A 172 -14.63 6.25 -6.81
C HIS A 172 -13.58 7.34 -6.67
N GLU A 173 -13.63 8.08 -5.56
CA GLU A 173 -12.71 9.19 -5.30
C GLU A 173 -11.24 8.75 -5.44
N LEU A 174 -10.58 9.29 -6.45
CA LEU A 174 -9.25 8.93 -6.90
C LEU A 174 -8.40 10.20 -7.01
N LYS A 175 -7.25 10.17 -6.33
CA LYS A 175 -6.22 11.19 -6.47
C LYS A 175 -5.22 10.78 -7.55
N ASN A 176 -5.24 11.50 -8.66
CA ASN A 176 -4.20 11.38 -9.69
C ASN A 176 -2.88 11.95 -9.16
N LEU A 177 -1.83 11.13 -9.07
CA LEU A 177 -0.49 11.55 -8.64
C LEU A 177 0.42 11.93 -9.81
N GLY A 178 -0.05 11.73 -11.05
CA GLY A 178 0.69 11.99 -12.28
C GLY A 178 1.77 10.95 -12.52
N ARG A 179 2.88 11.38 -13.13
CA ARG A 179 4.03 10.51 -13.41
C ARG A 179 4.59 9.95 -12.09
N ALA A 180 4.83 8.65 -12.06
CA ALA A 180 5.23 7.95 -10.85
C ALA A 180 6.59 8.47 -10.37
N LYS A 181 6.63 8.89 -9.11
CA LYS A 181 7.86 9.19 -8.35
C LYS A 181 8.08 8.19 -7.21
N GLU A 182 7.00 7.52 -6.80
CA GLU A 182 6.99 6.52 -5.76
C GLU A 182 5.94 5.45 -6.11
N LEU A 183 6.27 4.17 -5.92
CA LEU A 183 5.39 3.02 -6.06
C LEU A 183 5.54 2.16 -4.81
N LEU A 184 4.49 2.07 -4.00
CA LEU A 184 4.48 1.28 -2.74
C LEU A 184 5.63 1.61 -1.77
N GLY A 185 5.97 2.89 -1.62
CA GLY A 185 7.11 3.29 -0.76
C GLY A 185 8.48 3.06 -1.39
N LEU A 186 8.53 2.68 -2.67
CA LEU A 186 9.75 2.62 -3.47
C LEU A 186 9.82 3.85 -4.36
N GLU A 187 10.88 4.64 -4.24
CA GLU A 187 11.15 5.75 -5.15
C GLU A 187 11.41 5.18 -6.55
N ILE A 188 10.80 5.76 -7.58
CA ILE A 188 11.04 5.39 -8.97
C ILE A 188 11.46 6.61 -9.77
N THR A 189 12.53 6.45 -10.55
CA THR A 189 12.97 7.43 -11.54
C THR A 189 13.00 6.77 -12.89
N GLN A 190 12.22 7.28 -13.83
CA GLN A 190 12.20 6.81 -15.21
C GLN A 190 12.94 7.81 -16.10
N ASP A 191 13.90 7.31 -16.88
CA ASP A 191 14.61 8.09 -17.89
C ASP A 191 14.17 7.61 -19.28
N SER A 192 13.33 8.43 -19.92
CA SER A 192 12.82 8.16 -21.26
C SER A 192 13.88 8.27 -22.36
N GLN A 193 15.00 8.97 -22.13
CA GLN A 193 16.07 9.11 -23.12
C GLN A 193 16.91 7.84 -23.20
N THR A 194 17.25 7.26 -22.05
CA THR A 194 18.01 6.00 -21.97
C THR A 194 17.12 4.76 -21.98
N GLY A 195 15.81 4.91 -21.78
CA GLY A 195 14.86 3.80 -21.72
C GLY A 195 15.03 2.97 -20.45
N THR A 196 15.47 3.58 -19.36
CA THR A 196 15.76 2.91 -18.08
C THR A 196 14.84 3.39 -16.97
N ALA A 197 14.65 2.56 -15.95
CA ALA A 197 14.08 3.00 -14.68
C ALA A 197 14.92 2.48 -13.52
N SER A 198 15.08 3.32 -12.50
CA SER A 198 15.73 3.00 -11.25
C SER A 198 14.71 3.01 -10.13
N ILE A 199 14.76 1.98 -9.28
CA ILE A 199 13.91 1.85 -8.10
C ILE A 199 14.82 1.90 -6.86
N THR A 200 14.54 2.82 -5.94
CA THR A 200 15.33 3.04 -4.73
C THR A 200 14.46 3.14 -3.48
N GLN A 201 15.07 3.01 -2.30
CA GLN A 201 14.43 3.24 -1.01
C GLN A 201 15.29 4.17 -0.15
N THR A 202 15.89 5.18 -0.78
CA THR A 202 16.90 6.03 -0.15
C THR A 202 16.32 6.71 1.08
N ARG A 203 15.14 7.33 0.93
CA ARG A 203 14.44 7.97 2.05
C ARG A 203 14.18 7.02 3.22
N TYR A 204 13.65 5.82 2.96
CA TYR A 204 13.36 4.85 4.02
C TYR A 204 14.63 4.42 4.76
N ILE A 205 15.72 4.16 4.03
CA ILE A 205 17.02 3.79 4.60
C ILE A 205 17.56 4.94 5.46
N GLU A 206 17.50 6.17 4.99
CA GLU A 206 17.95 7.34 5.74
C GLU A 206 17.10 7.61 6.99
N GLU A 207 15.77 7.45 6.91
CA GLU A 207 14.86 7.59 8.05
C GLU A 207 15.13 6.52 9.11
N LEU A 208 15.35 5.26 8.70
CA LEU A 208 15.80 4.20 9.60
C LEU A 208 17.16 4.54 10.22
N ALA A 209 18.12 4.98 9.42
CA ALA A 209 19.45 5.31 9.91
C ALA A 209 19.42 6.46 10.93
N LYS A 210 18.50 7.42 10.78
CA LYS A 210 18.26 8.49 11.76
C LYS A 210 17.58 7.95 13.00
N GLN A 211 16.50 7.17 12.85
CA GLN A 211 15.74 6.57 13.95
C GLN A 211 16.64 5.76 14.89
N TYR A 212 17.61 5.04 14.33
CA TYR A 212 18.50 4.16 15.07
C TYR A 212 19.90 4.76 15.33
N ASN A 213 20.09 6.06 15.06
CA ASN A 213 21.33 6.81 15.29
C ASN A 213 22.59 6.19 14.64
N VAL A 214 22.43 5.64 13.44
CA VAL A 214 23.51 5.02 12.64
C VAL A 214 23.84 5.79 11.36
N SER A 215 23.30 7.01 11.20
CA SER A 215 23.52 7.86 10.00
C SER A 215 24.99 8.27 9.80
N HIS A 216 25.82 8.17 10.84
CA HIS A 216 27.24 8.49 10.79
C HIS A 216 28.11 7.33 10.26
N LEU A 217 27.53 6.13 10.13
CA LEU A 217 28.26 4.98 9.61
C LEU A 217 28.50 5.14 8.10
N PRO A 218 29.69 4.75 7.60
CA PRO A 218 29.97 4.84 6.18
C PRO A 218 29.09 3.88 5.38
N PRO A 219 28.67 4.24 4.16
CA PRO A 219 27.96 3.33 3.29
C PRO A 219 28.84 2.13 2.94
N LEU A 220 28.23 0.95 2.89
CA LEU A 220 28.89 -0.28 2.46
C LEU A 220 28.34 -0.69 1.09
N SER A 221 29.24 -1.05 0.17
CA SER A 221 28.87 -1.55 -1.16
C SER A 221 28.16 -2.90 -1.11
N LEU A 222 28.24 -3.60 0.02
CA LEU A 222 27.63 -4.89 0.26
C LEU A 222 26.90 -4.84 1.61
N PRO A 223 25.64 -5.30 1.69
CA PRO A 223 24.89 -5.34 2.95
C PRO A 223 25.55 -6.28 3.96
N LEU A 224 26.24 -7.33 3.48
CA LEU A 224 27.07 -8.23 4.27
C LEU A 224 28.20 -8.78 3.39
N LEU A 225 29.40 -8.98 3.95
CA LEU A 225 30.49 -9.62 3.22
C LEU A 225 30.13 -11.10 2.93
N PRO A 226 30.32 -11.58 1.69
CA PRO A 226 30.07 -12.97 1.35
C PRO A 226 30.83 -13.91 2.28
N ARG A 227 30.15 -14.96 2.76
CA ARG A 227 30.71 -16.00 3.63
C ARG A 227 31.18 -15.51 5.01
N GLN A 228 30.79 -14.31 5.43
CA GLN A 228 31.04 -13.85 6.79
C GLN A 228 30.27 -14.72 7.79
N LYS A 229 31.00 -15.48 8.60
CA LYS A 229 30.42 -16.29 9.67
C LYS A 229 30.39 -15.48 10.95
N PHE A 230 29.18 -15.18 11.41
CA PHE A 230 29.00 -14.61 12.74
C PHE A 230 29.04 -15.71 13.80
N SER A 231 29.73 -15.45 14.91
CA SER A 231 29.79 -16.40 16.02
C SER A 231 29.67 -15.70 17.37
N LYS A 232 29.36 -16.46 18.42
CA LYS A 232 29.25 -15.94 19.79
C LYS A 232 30.54 -15.29 20.30
N VAL A 233 31.69 -15.58 19.67
CA VAL A 233 32.99 -14.96 20.00
C VAL A 233 33.02 -13.48 19.65
N GLN A 234 32.18 -13.01 18.73
CA GLN A 234 32.06 -11.60 18.35
C GLN A 234 31.07 -10.82 19.22
N CYS A 235 30.42 -11.48 20.18
CA CYS A 235 29.58 -10.78 21.15
C CYS A 235 30.46 -10.00 22.14
N PRO A 236 30.01 -8.84 22.62
CA PRO A 236 30.74 -8.08 23.64
C PRO A 236 30.96 -8.94 24.89
N THR A 237 32.22 -9.09 25.31
CA THR A 237 32.60 -9.94 26.46
C THR A 237 32.90 -9.11 27.69
N LEU A 238 33.54 -7.95 27.50
CA LEU A 238 33.86 -6.98 28.55
C LEU A 238 32.63 -6.16 28.93
N GLU A 239 32.53 -5.76 30.21
CA GLU A 239 31.41 -4.94 30.68
C GLU A 239 31.34 -3.58 29.98
N GLU A 240 32.50 -2.97 29.68
CA GLU A 240 32.56 -1.72 28.92
C GLU A 240 31.97 -1.87 27.51
N GLU A 241 32.27 -2.97 26.82
CA GLU A 241 31.72 -3.27 25.50
C GLU A 241 30.21 -3.51 25.57
N LYS A 242 29.74 -4.23 26.60
CA LYS A 242 28.30 -4.47 26.81
C LYS A 242 27.57 -3.16 27.09
N VAL A 243 28.12 -2.26 27.90
CA VAL A 243 27.55 -0.93 28.16
C VAL A 243 27.51 -0.10 26.89
N LYS A 244 28.57 -0.10 26.09
CA LYS A 244 28.60 0.58 24.78
C LYS A 244 27.53 0.02 23.83
N MET A 245 27.41 -1.30 23.74
CA MET A 245 26.45 -1.96 22.85
C MET A 245 24.99 -1.79 23.29
N LYS A 246 24.70 -1.48 24.56
CA LYS A 246 23.35 -1.07 24.99
C LYS A 246 22.87 0.20 24.29
N GLY A 247 23.78 1.08 23.87
CA GLY A 247 23.46 2.30 23.11
C GLY A 247 23.35 2.08 21.61
N VAL A 248 23.63 0.87 21.10
CA VAL A 248 23.58 0.55 19.67
C VAL A 248 22.33 -0.31 19.40
N PRO A 249 21.28 0.23 18.77
CA PRO A 249 20.00 -0.45 18.63
C PRO A 249 19.99 -1.47 17.47
N TYR A 250 21.07 -2.26 17.32
CA TYR A 250 21.26 -3.20 16.21
C TYR A 250 20.11 -4.21 16.12
N LEU A 251 19.68 -4.77 17.25
CA LEU A 251 18.55 -5.70 17.28
C LEU A 251 17.25 -5.05 16.78
N ALA A 252 17.00 -3.80 17.16
CA ALA A 252 15.79 -3.08 16.77
C ALA A 252 15.81 -2.64 15.30
N LEU A 253 16.99 -2.57 14.67
CA LEU A 253 17.17 -2.32 13.25
C LEU A 253 16.97 -3.58 12.39
N VAL A 254 17.39 -4.75 12.88
CA VAL A 254 17.43 -6.01 12.09
C VAL A 254 16.23 -6.94 12.37
N ALA A 255 15.60 -6.87 13.54
CA ALA A 255 14.41 -7.64 13.88
C ALA A 255 13.16 -6.75 13.83
N ARG A 256 12.44 -6.80 12.71
CA ARG A 256 11.04 -6.35 12.57
C ARG A 256 10.20 -7.49 12.01
#